data_AF-F9EMQ8-F1
#
_entry.id   AF-F9EMQ8-F1
#
_cell.length_a   1.000
_cell.length_b   1.000
_cell.length_c   1.000
_cell.angle_alpha   90.00
_cell.angle_beta   90.00
_cell.angle_gamma   90.00
#
_symmetry.space_group_name_H-M   'P 1'
#
loop_
_entity.id
_entity.type
_entity.pdbx_description
1 polymer ?
#
loop_
_entity_poly.entity_id
_entity_poly.type
_entity_poly.pdbx_seq_one_letter_code
_entity_poly.pdbx_strand_id
1 'polypeptide(L)' 'MQRLGGFLITKLKQLHSRALAQCISEKGIEAFSGEQGKILFVLWQKDKITQKELACETGLAKNTITVMLEKMEKII' A
#
# COMPACT_ATOMS: atom_id res chain seq x y z
N MET A 1 30.70 8.86 -9.20
CA MET A 1 30.13 7.59 -9.67
C MET A 1 29.13 6.94 -8.68
N GLN A 2 29.32 7.05 -7.35
CA GLN A 2 28.46 6.39 -6.34
C GLN A 2 26.99 6.88 -6.23
N ARG A 3 26.63 8.05 -6.77
CA ARG A 3 25.24 8.59 -6.69
C ARG A 3 24.32 8.15 -7.83
N LEU A 4 24.86 7.57 -8.91
CA LEU A 4 24.06 7.18 -10.08
C LEU A 4 23.15 5.99 -9.76
N GLY A 5 23.61 5.03 -8.97
CA GLY A 5 22.80 3.88 -8.55
C GLY A 5 21.56 4.29 -7.75
N GLY A 6 21.73 5.13 -6.72
CA GLY A 6 20.60 5.63 -5.92
C GLY A 6 19.60 6.45 -6.75
N PHE A 7 20.09 7.25 -7.70
CA PHE A 7 19.25 7.98 -8.64
C PHE A 7 18.44 7.05 -9.54
N LEU A 8 19.07 6.04 -10.13
CA LEU A 8 18.39 5.05 -11.00
C LEU A 8 17.36 4.22 -10.22
N ILE A 9 17.66 3.81 -8.99
CA ILE A 9 16.71 3.11 -8.11
C ILE A 9 15.49 3.99 -7.85
N THR A 10 15.70 5.27 -7.54
CA THR A 10 14.62 6.22 -7.31
C THR A 10 13.77 6.40 -8.56
N LYS A 11 14.40 6.56 -9.73
CA LYS A 11 13.72 6.70 -11.02
C LYS A 11 12.89 5.45 -11.35
N LEU A 12 13.43 4.26 -11.10
CA LEU A 12 12.73 2.99 -11.30
C LEU A 12 11.49 2.89 -10.40
N LYS A 13 11.61 3.23 -9.11
CA LYS A 13 10.48 3.24 -8.18
C LYS A 13 9.37 4.18 -8.66
N GLN A 14 9.71 5.39 -9.09
CA GLN A 14 8.73 6.36 -9.59
C GLN A 14 8.02 5.88 -10.85
N LEU A 15 8.77 5.29 -11.81
CA LEU A 15 8.19 4.73 -13.03
C LEU A 15 7.23 3.57 -12.73
N HIS A 16 7.66 2.65 -11.86
CA HIS A 16 6.83 1.54 -11.42
C HIS A 16 5.54 2.05 -10.76
N SER A 17 5.65 2.98 -9.81
CA SER A 17 4.48 3.53 -9.11
C SER A 17 3.46 4.15 -10.06
N ARG A 18 3.92 4.87 -11.09
CA ARG A 18 3.01 5.45 -12.10
C ARG A 18 2.32 4.39 -12.96
N ALA A 19 3.09 3.42 -13.47
CA ALA A 19 2.53 2.34 -14.29
C ALA A 19 1.51 1.50 -13.51
N LEU A 20 1.79 1.23 -12.23
CA LEU A 20 0.87 0.51 -11.36
C LEU A 20 -0.41 1.32 -11.10
N ALA A 21 -0.29 2.61 -10.77
CA ALA A 21 -1.44 3.48 -10.55
C ALA A 21 -2.34 3.56 -11.78
N GLN A 22 -1.75 3.65 -12.98
CA GLN A 22 -2.51 3.62 -14.23
C GLN A 22 -3.27 2.30 -14.41
N CYS A 23 -2.61 1.16 -14.22
CA CYS A 23 -3.24 -0.17 -14.32
C CYS A 23 -4.40 -0.34 -13.33
N ILE A 24 -4.26 0.19 -12.11
CA ILE A 24 -5.32 0.16 -11.08
C ILE A 24 -6.52 1.01 -11.51
N SER A 25 -6.26 2.22 -12.02
CA SER A 25 -7.30 3.14 -12.51
C SER A 25 -8.05 2.56 -13.72
N GLU A 26 -7.33 1.98 -14.69
CA GLU A 26 -7.94 1.33 -15.86
C GLU A 26 -8.86 0.15 -15.49
N LYS A 27 -8.60 -0.52 -14.36
CA LYS A 27 -9.44 -1.60 -13.84
C LYS A 27 -10.59 -1.12 -12.95
N GLY A 28 -10.73 0.18 -12.73
CA GLY A 28 -11.74 0.77 -11.85
C GLY A 28 -11.54 0.44 -10.37
N ILE A 29 -10.32 0.05 -9.96
CA ILE A 29 -9.99 -0.32 -8.57
C ILE A 29 -9.54 0.93 -7.81
N GLU A 30 -10.34 2.00 -7.86
CA GLU A 30 -9.99 3.31 -7.29
C GLU A 30 -10.55 3.51 -5.87
N ALA A 31 -11.35 2.56 -5.38
CA ALA A 31 -11.96 2.63 -4.05
C ALA A 31 -10.95 2.64 -2.90
N PHE A 32 -9.75 2.09 -3.11
CA PHE A 32 -8.72 1.93 -2.08
C PHE A 32 -7.37 2.50 -2.53
N SER A 33 -6.69 3.23 -1.65
CA SER A 33 -5.31 3.68 -1.86
C SER A 33 -4.33 2.50 -1.88
N GLY A 34 -3.08 2.76 -2.28
CA GLY A 34 -2.04 1.73 -2.25
C GLY A 34 -1.79 1.15 -0.84
N GLU A 35 -1.87 1.96 0.21
CA GLU A 35 -1.77 1.51 1.59
C GLU A 35 -2.98 0.66 2.01
N GLN A 36 -4.18 1.07 1.64
CA GLN A 36 -5.41 0.32 1.90
C GLN A 36 -5.41 -1.01 1.14
N GLY A 37 -4.91 -1.04 -0.09
CA GLY A 37 -4.71 -2.26 -0.86
C GLY A 37 -3.73 -3.24 -0.21
N LYS A 38 -2.65 -2.74 0.40
CA LYS A 38 -1.73 -3.59 1.20
C LYS A 38 -2.44 -4.19 2.42
N ILE A 39 -3.25 -3.39 3.11
CA ILE A 39 -4.04 -3.86 4.25
C ILE A 39 -5.01 -4.95 3.81
N LEU A 40 -5.78 -4.72 2.74
CA LEU A 40 -6.70 -5.70 2.16
C LEU A 40 -5.98 -6.99 1.75
N PHE A 41 -4.80 -6.89 1.15
CA PHE A 41 -4.02 -8.04 0.74
C PHE A 41 -3.62 -8.91 1.94
N VAL A 42 -3.19 -8.32 3.05
CA VAL A 42 -2.84 -9.07 4.27
C VAL A 42 -4.09 -9.70 4.91
N LEU A 43 -5.19 -8.94 4.99
CA LEU A 43 -6.46 -9.46 5.53
C LEU A 43 -7.03 -10.60 4.69
N TRP A 44 -6.85 -10.57 3.37
CA TRP A 44 -7.23 -11.66 2.46
C TRP A 44 -6.45 -12.95 2.73
N GLN A 45 -5.18 -12.84 3.10
CA GLN A 45 -4.30 -13.99 3.37
C GLN A 45 -4.51 -14.57 4.77
N LYS A 46 -4.80 -13.72 5.76
CA LYS A 46 -4.93 -14.11 7.18
C LYS A 46 -6.11 -13.38 7.82
N ASP A 47 -7.15 -14.15 8.15
CA ASP A 47 -8.29 -13.66 8.92
C ASP A 47 -7.93 -13.47 10.41
N LYS A 48 -8.69 -12.62 11.12
CA LYS A 48 -8.57 -12.33 12.56
C LYS A 48 -7.17 -11.91 13.02
N ILE A 49 -6.42 -11.21 12.17
CA ILE A 49 -5.13 -10.60 12.50
C ILE A 49 -5.31 -9.36 13.39
N THR A 50 -4.41 -9.15 14.36
CA THR A 50 -4.43 -7.94 15.19
C THR A 50 -3.85 -6.74 14.44
N GLN A 51 -4.22 -5.50 14.83
CA GLN A 51 -3.62 -4.29 14.24
C GLN A 51 -2.09 -4.24 14.37
N LYS A 52 -1.52 -4.83 15.44
CA LYS A 52 -0.07 -4.90 15.66
C LYS A 52 0.60 -5.80 14.62
N GLU A 53 0.05 -6.97 14.38
CA GLU A 53 0.54 -7.89 13.35
C GLU A 53 0.35 -7.29 11.96
N LEU A 54 -0.81 -6.68 11.69
CA LEU A 54 -1.09 -6.02 10.42
C LEU A 54 -0.10 -4.89 10.11
N ALA A 55 0.29 -4.09 11.11
CA ALA A 55 1.34 -3.08 10.96
C ALA A 55 2.70 -3.71 10.62
N CYS A 56 3.03 -4.85 11.22
CA CYS A 56 4.27 -5.58 10.95
C CYS A 56 4.30 -6.14 9.53
N GLU A 57 3.23 -6.81 9.10
CA GLU A 57 3.12 -7.46 7.79
C GLU A 57 3.07 -6.44 6.63
N THR A 58 2.39 -5.31 6.83
CA THR A 58 2.27 -4.27 5.79
C THR A 58 3.47 -3.33 5.74
N GLY A 59 4.31 -3.32 6.79
CA GLY A 59 5.39 -2.34 6.97
C GLY A 59 4.88 -0.91 7.22
N LEU A 60 3.59 -0.74 7.52
CA LEU A 60 2.99 0.56 7.82
C LEU A 60 3.10 0.85 9.32
N ALA A 61 3.26 2.13 9.67
CA ALA A 61 3.22 2.55 11.06
C ALA A 61 1.83 2.29 11.67
N LYS A 62 1.77 2.01 12.99
CA LYS A 62 0.51 1.69 13.68
C LYS A 62 -0.54 2.79 13.56
N ASN A 63 -0.13 4.05 13.68
CA ASN A 63 -1.03 5.20 13.50
C ASN A 63 -1.63 5.24 12.08
N THR A 64 -0.83 4.90 11.06
CA THR A 64 -1.30 4.77 9.69
C THR A 64 -2.30 3.64 9.55
N ILE A 65 -2.07 2.48 10.18
CA ILE A 65 -3.04 1.37 10.20
C ILE A 65 -4.37 1.81 10.78
N THR A 66 -4.38 2.44 11.96
CA THR A 66 -5.61 2.90 12.61
C THR A 66 -6.40 3.84 11.70
N VAL A 67 -5.76 4.88 11.15
CA VAL A 67 -6.41 5.85 10.27
C VAL A 67 -6.91 5.19 8.98
N MET A 68 -6.18 4.23 8.41
CA MET A 68 -6.59 3.56 7.17
C MET A 68 -7.76 2.61 7.38
N LEU A 69 -7.78 1.87 8.49
CA LEU A 69 -8.91 1.02 8.86
C LEU A 69 -10.18 1.84 9.08
N GLU A 70 -10.10 2.94 9.82
CA GLU A 70 -11.24 3.86 10.01
C GLU A 70 -11.78 4.42 8.69
N LYS A 71 -10.91 4.67 7.71
CA LYS A 71 -11.34 5.11 6.37
C LYS A 71 -11.98 3.99 5.58
N MET A 72 -11.42 2.77 5.65
CA MET A 72 -11.94 1.61 4.94
C MET A 72 -13.31 1.19 5.46
N GLU A 73 -13.53 1.26 6.78
CA GLU A 73 -14.85 1.00 7.39
C GLU A 73 -15.94 1.95 6.92
N LYS A 74 -15.59 3.16 6.48
CA LYS A 74 -16.57 4.15 5.95
C LYS A 74 -16.90 3.94 4.47
N ILE A 75 -16.12 3.13 3.76
CA ILE A 75 -16.28 2.84 2.33
C ILE A 75 -17.20 1.63 2.11
N ILE A 76 -17.25 0.72 3.10
CA ILE A 76 -18.09 -0.49 3.12
C ILE A 76 -19.45 -0.15 3.74
#